data_AF-A0A4Q4D6L0-F1
#
_entry.id   AF-A0A4Q4D6L0-F1
#
_cell.length_a   1.000
_cell.length_b   1.000
_cell.length_c   1.000
_cell.angle_alpha   90.00
_cell.angle_beta   90.00
_cell.angle_gamma   90.00
#
_symmetry.space_group_name_H-M   'P 1'
#
loop_
_entity.id
_entity.type
_entity.pdbx_description
1 polymer ?
#
loop_
_entity_poly.entity_id
_entity_poly.type
_entity_poly.pdbx_seq_one_letter_code
_entity_poly.pdbx_strand_id
1 'polypeptide(L)'
;MVTRVPVFDVRPQIEGGRHAVKVVEHEEITVRAQVFGEDHLVVRAAVVLADPDGHDRPAVPLRLVGDDLWAATVAPDRTGTWTYRIVSWHDPLAAWVRDARVTIEAGVDVDLTLAEGSAVLRRAQHLDPAAVSVAEGLTDPAVEAVERLAMALAFIATLPRDAVREHLDTTAAFPLVVDRERALVGSWYTLFPRSEGAAVDADGTVRPGTLRTAAKRLEQVAAMGFDVVHLPPVHPIGRTGRRGRDGALVAAPGDPGSPWAVGAVEGGHDAVHPELGTFDDFDAFVERAHQLGIEVALDLALQCSPDHPWAQEHPEWFRPGSAGPLAPQQEVSPLDFDADPVGLYVEVLHVLSTWIDHGVRIFRVHSPQGKPVAFWQQLLADVRAIDPDVIFVSDTTSGAAAGPAMTRALATVGFHQSTTSLMVHE
;
A
#
# COMPACT_ATOMS: atom_id res chain seq x y z
N MET A 1 -8.16 17.21 -18.87
CA MET A 1 -8.43 17.43 -20.31
C MET A 1 -9.01 16.14 -20.86
N VAL A 2 -10.01 16.20 -21.75
CA VAL A 2 -10.65 15.00 -22.31
C VAL A 2 -9.85 14.53 -23.52
N THR A 3 -9.59 13.23 -23.61
CA THR A 3 -8.88 12.59 -24.72
C THR A 3 -9.72 12.57 -26.01
N ARG A 4 -9.10 12.49 -27.19
CA ARG A 4 -9.86 12.45 -28.47
C ARG A 4 -10.78 11.24 -28.56
N VAL A 5 -10.38 10.07 -28.08
CA VAL A 5 -11.35 9.02 -27.70
C VAL A 5 -11.63 9.18 -26.21
N PRO A 6 -12.83 9.68 -25.82
CA PRO A 6 -13.18 9.94 -24.44
C PRO A 6 -12.85 8.79 -23.47
N VAL A 7 -12.12 9.11 -22.41
CA VAL A 7 -11.89 8.22 -21.26
C VAL A 7 -12.31 8.94 -19.97
N PHE A 8 -13.27 8.35 -19.25
CA PHE A 8 -13.84 8.90 -18.03
C PHE A 8 -13.81 7.89 -16.88
N ASP A 9 -13.92 8.40 -15.65
CA ASP A 9 -14.03 7.61 -14.41
C ASP A 9 -13.01 6.46 -14.32
N VAL A 10 -11.73 6.77 -14.54
CA VAL A 10 -10.64 5.80 -14.36
C VAL A 10 -10.61 5.33 -12.91
N ARG A 11 -10.58 4.02 -12.69
CA ARG A 11 -10.52 3.38 -11.38
C ARG A 11 -9.49 2.23 -11.39
N PRO A 12 -8.86 1.90 -10.25
CA PRO A 12 -8.96 2.61 -8.97
C PRO A 12 -8.39 4.04 -9.06
N GLN A 13 -8.69 4.90 -8.08
CA GLN A 13 -8.01 6.18 -7.84
C GLN A 13 -8.39 6.64 -6.43
N ILE A 14 -7.46 7.27 -5.72
CA ILE A 14 -7.69 7.80 -4.37
C ILE A 14 -7.72 9.32 -4.43
N GLU A 15 -8.80 9.93 -3.92
CA GLU A 15 -8.96 11.39 -3.86
C GLU A 15 -8.74 12.10 -5.21
N GLY A 16 -9.26 11.52 -6.30
CA GLY A 16 -9.10 12.08 -7.64
C GLY A 16 -7.70 11.92 -8.25
N GLY A 17 -6.91 10.96 -7.74
CA GLY A 17 -5.51 10.76 -8.14
C GLY A 17 -4.51 11.58 -7.32
N ARG A 18 -4.95 12.24 -6.24
CA ARG A 18 -4.06 12.98 -5.33
C ARG A 18 -3.19 12.06 -4.47
N HIS A 19 -3.66 10.84 -4.21
CA HIS A 19 -2.92 9.82 -3.47
C HIS A 19 -2.77 8.56 -4.32
N ALA A 20 -1.64 7.88 -4.14
CA ALA A 20 -1.34 6.64 -4.84
C ALA A 20 -2.31 5.53 -4.43
N VAL A 21 -2.79 4.79 -5.43
CA VAL A 21 -3.35 3.45 -5.17
C VAL A 21 -2.22 2.59 -4.59
N LYS A 22 -2.55 1.69 -3.68
CA LYS A 22 -1.58 0.80 -3.03
C LYS A 22 -1.83 -0.63 -3.42
N VAL A 23 -0.74 -1.33 -3.71
CA VAL A 23 -0.70 -2.76 -4.02
C VAL A 23 0.60 -3.34 -3.50
N VAL A 24 0.71 -4.66 -3.46
CA VAL A 24 2.02 -5.33 -3.31
C VAL A 24 2.54 -5.85 -4.64
N GLU A 25 3.83 -6.15 -4.70
CA GLU A 25 4.43 -6.80 -5.87
C GLU A 25 3.66 -8.06 -6.27
N HIS A 26 3.45 -8.24 -7.57
CA HIS A 26 2.66 -9.32 -8.17
C HIS A 26 1.16 -9.36 -7.80
N GLU A 27 0.64 -8.40 -7.04
CA GLU A 27 -0.80 -8.27 -6.82
C GLU A 27 -1.49 -7.82 -8.10
N GLU A 28 -2.53 -8.55 -8.50
CA GLU A 28 -3.36 -8.19 -9.64
C GLU A 28 -4.31 -7.04 -9.29
N ILE A 29 -4.26 -5.97 -10.09
CA ILE A 29 -5.25 -4.89 -10.03
C ILE A 29 -6.07 -4.81 -11.31
N THR A 30 -7.37 -4.64 -11.12
CA THR A 30 -8.30 -4.37 -12.21
C THR A 30 -8.43 -2.87 -12.42
N VAL A 31 -7.87 -2.38 -13.52
CA VAL A 31 -8.06 -1.02 -14.00
C VAL A 31 -9.30 -0.96 -14.88
N ARG A 32 -10.22 -0.03 -14.59
CA ARG A 32 -11.45 0.17 -15.35
C ARG A 32 -11.67 1.63 -15.70
N ALA A 33 -12.36 1.89 -16.80
CA ALA A 33 -12.79 3.23 -17.19
C ALA A 33 -13.99 3.17 -18.13
N GLN A 34 -14.69 4.29 -18.25
CA GLN A 34 -15.66 4.51 -19.31
C GLN A 34 -14.92 4.95 -20.57
N VAL A 35 -15.10 4.21 -21.67
CA VAL A 35 -14.46 4.52 -22.96
C VAL A 35 -15.52 4.41 -24.06
N PHE A 36 -15.74 5.52 -24.77
CA PHE A 36 -16.76 5.65 -25.80
C PHE A 36 -16.29 6.60 -26.91
N GLY A 37 -16.96 6.58 -28.05
CA GLY A 37 -16.67 7.44 -29.21
C GLY A 37 -17.90 8.22 -29.67
N GLU A 38 -17.73 9.17 -30.59
CA GLU A 38 -18.88 9.79 -31.23
C GLU A 38 -19.54 8.82 -32.23
N ASP A 39 -20.87 8.89 -32.34
CA ASP A 39 -21.68 8.15 -33.30
C ASP A 39 -21.40 6.63 -33.32
N HIS A 40 -21.00 6.11 -34.48
CA HIS A 40 -20.77 4.70 -34.74
C HIS A 40 -19.27 4.36 -34.76
N LEU A 41 -18.40 5.18 -34.17
CA LEU A 41 -16.96 4.89 -34.17
C LEU A 41 -16.65 3.67 -33.29
N VAL A 42 -15.79 2.78 -33.79
CA VAL A 42 -15.29 1.65 -33.00
C VAL A 42 -14.07 2.10 -32.23
N VAL A 43 -14.17 2.06 -30.91
CA VAL A 43 -13.11 2.50 -30.00
C VAL A 43 -12.40 1.32 -29.34
N ARG A 44 -11.16 1.59 -28.91
CA ARG A 44 -10.33 0.67 -28.13
C ARG A 44 -9.57 1.46 -27.08
N ALA A 45 -9.16 0.73 -26.04
CA ALA A 45 -8.27 1.26 -25.02
C ALA A 45 -7.34 0.17 -24.48
N ALA A 46 -6.21 0.60 -23.93
CA ALA A 46 -5.26 -0.23 -23.20
C ALA A 46 -4.75 0.51 -21.97
N VAL A 47 -4.41 -0.24 -20.91
CA VAL A 47 -3.71 0.30 -19.74
C VAL A 47 -2.22 0.12 -19.94
N VAL A 48 -1.46 1.16 -19.58
CA VAL A 48 -0.01 1.15 -19.58
C VAL A 48 0.46 1.45 -18.16
N LEU A 49 1.25 0.54 -17.60
CA LEU A 49 2.01 0.79 -16.37
C LEU A 49 3.33 1.46 -16.73
N ALA A 50 3.75 2.47 -15.99
CA ALA A 50 5.12 2.97 -16.01
C ALA A 50 5.81 2.58 -14.71
N ASP A 51 6.99 1.98 -14.83
CA ASP A 51 7.76 1.47 -13.70
C ASP A 51 8.49 2.58 -12.93
N PRO A 52 9.17 2.26 -11.80
CA PRO A 52 9.86 3.25 -10.98
C PRO A 52 10.98 4.02 -11.69
N ASP A 53 11.52 3.46 -12.78
CA ASP A 53 12.54 4.10 -13.60
C ASP A 53 11.91 4.93 -14.74
N GLY A 54 10.58 4.97 -14.83
CA GLY A 54 9.82 5.71 -15.84
C GLY A 54 9.62 4.95 -17.16
N HIS A 55 9.91 3.65 -17.21
CA HIS A 55 9.74 2.86 -18.42
C HIS A 55 8.31 2.31 -18.53
N ASP A 56 7.69 2.55 -19.69
CA ASP A 56 6.39 1.98 -20.01
C ASP A 56 6.50 0.45 -20.18
N ARG A 57 5.60 -0.27 -19.51
CA ARG A 57 5.37 -1.70 -19.73
C ARG A 57 4.48 -1.92 -20.96
N PRO A 58 4.51 -3.13 -21.55
CA PRO A 58 3.62 -3.47 -22.65
C PRO A 58 2.15 -3.16 -22.32
N ALA A 59 1.47 -2.49 -23.25
CA ALA A 59 0.08 -2.09 -23.06
C ALA A 59 -0.82 -3.33 -22.95
N VAL A 60 -1.70 -3.35 -21.95
CA VAL A 60 -2.67 -4.42 -21.75
C VAL A 60 -4.03 -3.96 -22.25
N PRO A 61 -4.61 -4.57 -23.31
CA PRO A 61 -5.88 -4.15 -23.86
C PRO A 61 -7.02 -4.26 -22.85
N LEU A 62 -7.81 -3.20 -22.73
CA LEU A 62 -9.06 -3.27 -22.00
C LEU A 62 -10.10 -4.04 -22.81
N ARG A 63 -11.02 -4.69 -22.09
CA ARG A 63 -12.17 -5.39 -22.64
C ARG A 63 -13.45 -4.73 -22.15
N LEU A 64 -14.45 -4.67 -23.03
CA LEU A 64 -15.79 -4.21 -22.66
C LEU A 64 -16.41 -5.21 -21.68
N VAL A 65 -16.82 -4.72 -20.51
CA VAL A 65 -17.41 -5.51 -19.40
C VAL A 65 -18.78 -4.98 -18.96
N GLY A 66 -19.25 -3.87 -19.54
CA GLY A 66 -20.55 -3.27 -19.28
C GLY A 66 -20.87 -2.21 -20.32
N ASP A 67 -21.87 -1.38 -20.06
CA ASP A 67 -22.26 -0.26 -20.92
C ASP A 67 -21.15 0.80 -20.93
N ASP A 68 -20.43 0.90 -22.05
CA ASP A 68 -19.20 1.68 -22.23
C ASP A 68 -18.14 1.50 -21.13
N LEU A 69 -18.25 0.46 -20.30
CA LEU A 69 -17.33 0.17 -19.21
C LEU A 69 -16.30 -0.85 -19.68
N TRP A 70 -15.04 -0.47 -19.59
CA TRP A 70 -13.90 -1.25 -20.04
C TRP A 70 -12.99 -1.61 -18.88
N ALA A 71 -12.40 -2.79 -18.88
CA ALA A 71 -11.50 -3.25 -17.83
C ALA A 71 -10.31 -4.09 -18.34
N ALA A 72 -9.18 -3.99 -17.65
CA ALA A 72 -8.00 -4.83 -17.81
C ALA A 72 -7.38 -5.13 -16.45
N THR A 73 -6.79 -6.31 -16.30
CA THR A 73 -6.01 -6.67 -15.12
C THR A 73 -4.53 -6.53 -15.42
N VAL A 74 -3.80 -5.89 -14.52
CA VAL A 74 -2.34 -5.70 -14.57
C VAL A 74 -1.73 -6.01 -13.22
N ALA A 75 -0.48 -6.43 -13.19
CA ALA A 75 0.27 -6.68 -11.96
C ALA A 75 1.67 -6.06 -12.08
N PRO A 76 2.07 -5.14 -11.19
CA PRO A 76 3.46 -4.68 -11.12
C PRO A 76 4.36 -5.81 -10.62
N ASP A 77 5.62 -5.82 -11.05
CA ASP A 77 6.56 -6.93 -10.84
C ASP A 77 7.67 -6.62 -9.83
N ARG A 78 7.73 -5.41 -9.30
CA ARG A 78 8.69 -4.99 -8.27
C ARG A 78 8.16 -3.81 -7.47
N THR A 79 8.70 -3.65 -6.26
CA THR A 79 8.40 -2.54 -5.37
C THR A 79 8.80 -1.18 -5.95
N GLY A 80 8.17 -0.11 -5.47
CA GLY A 80 8.49 1.28 -5.81
C GLY A 80 7.28 2.13 -6.19
N THR A 81 7.55 3.33 -6.70
CA THR A 81 6.52 4.26 -7.17
C THR A 81 6.27 4.03 -8.65
N TRP A 82 5.08 3.58 -8.99
CA TRP A 82 4.62 3.34 -10.34
C TRP A 82 3.58 4.39 -10.74
N THR A 83 3.27 4.43 -12.03
CA THR A 83 2.03 5.08 -12.48
C THR A 83 1.28 4.19 -13.46
N TYR A 84 0.01 4.47 -13.66
CA TYR A 84 -0.75 3.88 -14.76
C TYR A 84 -1.55 4.93 -15.50
N ARG A 85 -1.76 4.70 -16.79
CA ARG A 85 -2.54 5.56 -17.67
C ARG A 85 -3.34 4.71 -18.64
N ILE A 86 -4.44 5.26 -19.14
CA ILE A 86 -5.21 4.63 -20.21
C ILE A 86 -4.87 5.33 -21.52
N VAL A 87 -4.52 4.53 -22.50
CA VAL A 87 -4.34 4.92 -23.89
C VAL A 87 -5.60 4.52 -24.65
N SER A 88 -6.17 5.43 -25.43
CA SER A 88 -7.38 5.19 -26.22
C SER A 88 -7.21 5.62 -27.68
N TRP A 89 -7.89 4.93 -28.59
CA TRP A 89 -7.83 5.19 -30.03
C TRP A 89 -9.08 4.70 -30.76
N HIS A 90 -9.31 5.25 -31.95
CA HIS A 90 -10.27 4.73 -32.91
C HIS A 90 -9.64 3.57 -33.67
N ASP A 91 -10.40 2.49 -33.82
CA ASP A 91 -10.03 1.26 -34.53
C ASP A 91 -10.71 1.26 -35.92
N PRO A 92 -10.10 1.92 -36.93
CA PRO A 92 -10.70 2.07 -38.25
C PRO A 92 -10.85 0.72 -38.96
N LEU A 93 -10.00 -0.26 -38.63
CA LEU A 93 -10.05 -1.58 -39.24
C LEU A 93 -11.28 -2.34 -38.73
N ALA A 94 -11.54 -2.34 -37.42
CA ALA A 94 -12.75 -2.93 -36.88
C ALA A 94 -14.02 -2.18 -37.28
N ALA A 95 -13.97 -0.84 -37.40
CA ALA A 95 -15.08 -0.05 -37.91
C ALA A 95 -15.43 -0.47 -39.34
N TRP A 96 -14.43 -0.51 -40.24
CA TRP A 96 -14.63 -0.96 -41.61
C TRP A 96 -15.16 -2.41 -41.67
N VAL A 97 -14.61 -3.35 -40.89
CA VAL A 97 -15.08 -4.75 -40.89
C VAL A 97 -16.56 -4.85 -40.51
N ARG A 98 -17.02 -4.06 -39.53
CA ARG A 98 -18.42 -4.05 -39.11
C ARG A 98 -19.32 -3.57 -40.25
N ASP A 99 -18.96 -2.45 -40.88
CA ASP A 99 -19.79 -1.79 -41.88
C ASP A 99 -19.76 -2.58 -43.20
N ALA A 100 -18.59 -3.09 -43.60
CA ALA A 100 -18.41 -3.83 -44.83
C ALA A 100 -19.27 -5.10 -44.92
N ARG A 101 -19.47 -5.81 -43.81
CA ARG A 101 -20.33 -7.01 -43.78
C ARG A 101 -21.76 -6.67 -44.17
N VAL A 102 -22.32 -5.61 -43.57
CA VAL A 102 -23.70 -5.19 -43.82
C VAL A 102 -23.86 -4.66 -45.24
N THR A 103 -22.94 -3.79 -45.67
CA THR A 103 -23.01 -3.10 -46.95
C THR A 103 -22.84 -4.05 -48.13
N ILE A 104 -21.89 -4.99 -48.05
CA ILE A 104 -21.63 -5.97 -49.12
C ILE A 104 -22.74 -7.02 -49.20
N GLU A 105 -23.29 -7.49 -48.07
CA GLU A 105 -24.45 -8.39 -48.07
C GLU A 105 -25.70 -7.72 -48.66
N ALA A 106 -25.88 -6.42 -48.44
CA ALA A 106 -26.98 -5.64 -48.99
C ALA A 106 -26.78 -5.24 -50.47
N GLY A 107 -25.57 -5.41 -51.02
CA GLY A 107 -25.23 -5.02 -52.39
C GLY A 107 -25.25 -3.51 -52.64
N VAL A 108 -25.08 -2.70 -51.59
CA VAL A 108 -25.06 -1.23 -51.67
C VAL A 108 -23.61 -0.77 -51.66
N ASP A 109 -23.23 0.22 -52.47
CA ASP A 109 -21.91 0.89 -52.46
C ASP A 109 -20.68 -0.05 -52.35
N VAL A 110 -20.78 -1.26 -52.89
CA VAL A 110 -19.82 -2.37 -52.68
C VAL A 110 -18.39 -1.96 -53.03
N ASP A 111 -18.18 -1.37 -54.22
CA ASP A 111 -16.85 -0.99 -54.68
C ASP A 111 -16.24 0.15 -53.84
N LEU A 112 -17.07 1.08 -53.36
CA LEU A 112 -16.63 2.16 -52.47
C LEU A 112 -16.17 1.58 -51.13
N THR A 113 -16.99 0.72 -50.52
CA THR A 113 -16.66 0.06 -49.25
C THR A 113 -15.39 -0.78 -49.34
N LEU A 114 -15.18 -1.51 -50.44
CA LEU A 114 -13.95 -2.28 -50.65
C LEU A 114 -12.72 -1.38 -50.84
N ALA A 115 -12.87 -0.25 -51.55
CA ALA A 115 -11.81 0.74 -51.72
C ALA A 115 -11.41 1.40 -50.38
N GLU A 116 -12.37 1.73 -49.52
CA GLU A 116 -12.11 2.23 -48.16
C GLU A 116 -11.34 1.20 -47.33
N GLY A 117 -11.74 -0.07 -47.38
CA GLY A 117 -11.06 -1.18 -46.72
C GLY A 117 -9.61 -1.35 -47.17
N SER A 118 -9.38 -1.26 -48.48
CA SER A 118 -8.04 -1.27 -49.07
C SER A 118 -7.17 -0.14 -48.52
N ALA A 119 -7.71 1.08 -48.44
CA ALA A 119 -6.98 2.23 -47.88
C ALA A 119 -6.63 2.05 -46.39
N VAL A 120 -7.56 1.53 -45.58
CA VAL A 120 -7.31 1.27 -44.15
C VAL A 120 -6.30 0.15 -43.96
N LEU A 121 -6.45 -0.98 -44.67
CA LEU A 121 -5.62 -2.16 -44.50
C LEU A 121 -4.16 -1.91 -44.87
N ARG A 122 -3.88 -1.10 -45.90
CA ARG A 122 -2.51 -0.72 -46.28
C ARG A 122 -1.71 -0.10 -45.15
N ARG A 123 -2.36 0.51 -44.16
CA ARG A 123 -1.67 1.14 -43.02
C ARG A 123 -1.02 0.12 -42.10
N ALA A 124 -1.46 -1.13 -42.11
CA ALA A 124 -0.86 -2.24 -41.37
C ALA A 124 0.44 -2.77 -42.01
N GLN A 125 0.89 -2.24 -43.16
CA GLN A 125 2.11 -2.70 -43.87
C GLN A 125 3.39 -2.71 -43.03
N HIS A 126 3.45 -1.84 -42.01
CA HIS A 126 4.61 -1.74 -41.12
C HIS A 126 4.70 -2.92 -40.13
N LEU A 127 3.58 -3.63 -39.91
CA LEU A 127 3.51 -4.84 -39.09
C LEU A 127 3.65 -6.09 -39.95
N ASP A 128 2.96 -6.11 -41.09
CA ASP A 128 3.04 -7.20 -42.06
C ASP A 128 2.98 -6.63 -43.50
N PRO A 129 4.07 -6.74 -44.29
CA PRO A 129 4.10 -6.29 -45.68
C PRO A 129 3.02 -6.93 -46.57
N ALA A 130 2.50 -8.12 -46.22
CA ALA A 130 1.43 -8.78 -46.96
C ALA A 130 0.13 -7.95 -46.97
N ALA A 131 -0.04 -7.02 -46.01
CA ALA A 131 -1.18 -6.11 -45.96
C ALA A 131 -1.36 -5.31 -47.26
N VAL A 132 -0.27 -4.98 -47.97
CA VAL A 132 -0.32 -4.27 -49.25
C VAL A 132 -1.00 -5.13 -50.32
N SER A 133 -0.57 -6.39 -50.46
CA SER A 133 -1.11 -7.31 -51.46
C SER A 133 -2.57 -7.67 -51.18
N VAL A 134 -2.93 -7.89 -49.92
CA VAL A 134 -4.33 -8.16 -49.53
C VAL A 134 -5.21 -6.93 -49.79
N ALA A 135 -4.70 -5.73 -49.53
CA ALA A 135 -5.42 -4.50 -49.83
C ALA A 135 -5.59 -4.27 -51.35
N GLU A 136 -4.61 -4.64 -52.18
CA GLU A 136 -4.78 -4.63 -53.65
C GLU A 136 -5.86 -5.62 -54.09
N GLY A 137 -5.88 -6.82 -53.51
CA GLY A 137 -6.89 -7.84 -53.77
C GLY A 137 -8.32 -7.40 -53.42
N LEU A 138 -8.51 -6.57 -52.38
CA LEU A 138 -9.81 -5.97 -52.07
C LEU A 138 -10.41 -5.16 -53.24
N THR A 139 -9.56 -4.60 -54.10
CA THR A 139 -9.97 -3.76 -55.23
C THR A 139 -9.89 -4.46 -56.58
N ASP A 140 -9.61 -5.77 -56.61
CA ASP A 140 -9.50 -6.54 -57.86
C ASP A 140 -10.89 -6.82 -58.48
N PRO A 141 -11.23 -6.24 -59.64
CA PRO A 141 -12.51 -6.48 -60.28
C PRO A 141 -12.64 -7.89 -60.85
N ALA A 142 -11.56 -8.68 -60.92
CA ALA A 142 -11.59 -10.05 -61.44
C ALA A 142 -12.14 -11.07 -60.43
N VAL A 143 -12.28 -10.70 -59.16
CA VAL A 143 -12.74 -11.57 -58.07
C VAL A 143 -14.10 -11.09 -57.55
N GLU A 144 -14.98 -12.00 -57.17
CA GLU A 144 -16.28 -11.64 -56.60
C GLU A 144 -16.13 -10.88 -55.28
N ALA A 145 -16.99 -9.87 -55.02
CA ALA A 145 -16.86 -8.99 -53.86
C ALA A 145 -16.86 -9.72 -52.52
N VAL A 146 -17.65 -10.80 -52.41
CA VAL A 146 -17.73 -11.65 -51.22
C VAL A 146 -16.42 -12.40 -50.98
N GLU A 147 -15.77 -12.88 -52.05
CA GLU A 147 -14.50 -13.60 -51.96
C GLU A 147 -13.35 -12.64 -51.59
N ARG A 148 -13.33 -11.44 -52.18
CA ARG A 148 -12.41 -10.36 -51.79
C ARG A 148 -12.51 -10.02 -50.31
N LEU A 149 -13.74 -9.82 -49.82
CA LEU A 149 -14.01 -9.55 -48.41
C LEU A 149 -13.53 -10.70 -47.51
N ALA A 150 -13.84 -11.95 -47.88
CA ALA A 150 -13.45 -13.12 -47.10
C ALA A 150 -11.92 -13.24 -46.95
N MET A 151 -11.17 -13.01 -48.03
CA MET A 151 -9.70 -12.99 -48.01
C MET A 151 -9.15 -11.91 -47.08
N ALA A 152 -9.69 -10.69 -47.17
CA ALA A 152 -9.27 -9.60 -46.31
C ALA A 152 -9.58 -9.87 -44.83
N LEU A 153 -10.76 -10.39 -44.52
CA LEU A 153 -11.15 -10.73 -43.15
C LEU A 153 -10.26 -11.82 -42.55
N ALA A 154 -9.87 -12.83 -43.34
CA ALA A 154 -8.96 -13.88 -42.91
C ALA A 154 -7.58 -13.30 -42.54
N PHE A 155 -7.07 -12.37 -43.34
CA PHE A 155 -5.81 -11.68 -43.04
C PHE A 155 -5.93 -10.73 -41.84
N ILE A 156 -7.00 -9.94 -41.75
CA ILE A 156 -7.24 -9.03 -40.61
C ILE A 156 -7.28 -9.80 -39.29
N ALA A 157 -7.83 -11.02 -39.29
CA ALA A 157 -7.86 -11.88 -38.11
C ALA A 157 -6.47 -12.31 -37.60
N THR A 158 -5.41 -12.19 -38.42
CA THR A 158 -4.03 -12.48 -38.00
C THR A 158 -3.31 -11.25 -37.46
N LEU A 159 -3.85 -10.05 -37.65
CA LEU A 159 -3.26 -8.80 -37.17
C LEU A 159 -3.59 -8.56 -35.68
N PRO A 160 -2.70 -7.89 -34.92
CA PRO A 160 -3.03 -7.45 -33.58
C PRO A 160 -4.17 -6.43 -33.60
N ARG A 161 -4.96 -6.37 -32.53
CA ARG A 161 -6.15 -5.49 -32.47
C ARG A 161 -5.84 -4.01 -32.52
N ASP A 162 -4.59 -3.62 -32.27
CA ASP A 162 -4.08 -2.26 -32.33
C ASP A 162 -3.22 -2.02 -33.58
N ALA A 163 -3.35 -2.86 -34.60
CA ALA A 163 -2.56 -2.78 -35.83
C ALA A 163 -2.70 -1.45 -36.57
N VAL A 164 -3.91 -0.86 -36.52
CA VAL A 164 -4.19 0.47 -37.06
C VAL A 164 -4.86 1.29 -35.97
N ARG A 165 -4.25 2.42 -35.64
CA ARG A 165 -4.72 3.33 -34.59
C ARG A 165 -4.94 4.71 -35.18
N GLU A 166 -6.07 5.31 -34.86
CA GLU A 166 -6.35 6.70 -35.17
C GLU A 166 -6.63 7.50 -33.92
N HIS A 167 -6.15 8.74 -33.93
CA HIS A 167 -6.33 9.67 -32.84
C HIS A 167 -5.91 9.09 -31.48
N LEU A 168 -4.75 8.44 -31.46
CA LEU A 168 -4.17 7.90 -30.25
C LEU A 168 -3.96 9.01 -29.23
N ASP A 169 -4.49 8.81 -28.03
CA ASP A 169 -4.41 9.78 -26.94
C ASP A 169 -4.27 9.06 -25.59
N THR A 170 -3.88 9.78 -24.55
CA THR A 170 -3.63 9.23 -23.21
C THR A 170 -4.27 10.07 -22.12
N THR A 171 -4.77 9.42 -21.08
CA THR A 171 -5.16 10.10 -19.85
C THR A 171 -3.93 10.68 -19.14
N ALA A 172 -4.18 11.52 -18.13
CA ALA A 172 -3.19 11.78 -17.10
C ALA A 172 -2.73 10.45 -16.45
N ALA A 173 -1.51 10.45 -15.93
CA ALA A 173 -0.98 9.33 -15.16
C ALA A 173 -1.57 9.36 -13.73
N PHE A 174 -1.99 8.20 -13.26
CA PHE A 174 -2.49 7.98 -11.90
C PHE A 174 -1.39 7.32 -11.06
N PRO A 175 -1.14 7.81 -9.83
CA PRO A 175 -0.08 7.27 -8.99
C PRO A 175 -0.45 5.88 -8.43
N LEU A 176 0.54 4.99 -8.40
CA LEU A 176 0.47 3.64 -7.85
C LEU A 176 1.73 3.42 -6.99
N VAL A 177 1.58 2.90 -5.79
CA VAL A 177 2.70 2.50 -4.93
C VAL A 177 2.65 0.99 -4.76
N VAL A 178 3.79 0.35 -4.97
CA VAL A 178 3.96 -1.10 -4.89
C VAL A 178 4.87 -1.41 -3.72
N ASP A 179 4.31 -2.02 -2.70
CA ASP A 179 5.01 -2.44 -1.49
C ASP A 179 5.47 -3.90 -1.58
N ARG A 180 6.35 -4.32 -0.68
CA ARG A 180 6.71 -5.74 -0.53
C ARG A 180 5.51 -6.57 -0.07
N GLU A 181 5.49 -7.86 -0.38
CA GLU A 181 4.38 -8.77 -0.08
C GLU A 181 3.86 -8.67 1.37
N ARG A 182 4.75 -8.53 2.36
CA ARG A 182 4.40 -8.44 3.79
C ARG A 182 3.47 -7.28 4.14
N ALA A 183 3.42 -6.22 3.32
CA ALA A 183 2.47 -5.12 3.51
C ALA A 183 1.01 -5.58 3.37
N LEU A 184 0.76 -6.68 2.66
CA LEU A 184 -0.57 -7.28 2.49
C LEU A 184 -0.70 -8.64 3.18
N VAL A 185 0.31 -9.52 3.05
CA VAL A 185 0.23 -10.92 3.46
C VAL A 185 1.18 -11.22 4.61
N GLY A 186 0.63 -11.66 5.75
CA GLY A 186 1.44 -12.16 6.85
C GLY A 186 0.62 -12.54 8.08
N SER A 187 1.17 -13.45 8.87
CA SER A 187 0.60 -13.91 10.12
C SER A 187 1.36 -13.33 11.31
N TRP A 188 0.62 -12.78 12.27
CA TRP A 188 1.17 -12.00 13.38
C TRP A 188 1.00 -12.71 14.73
N TYR A 189 2.08 -12.78 15.52
CA TYR A 189 2.07 -13.29 16.88
C TYR A 189 2.53 -12.20 17.86
N THR A 190 1.71 -11.86 18.85
CA THR A 190 2.13 -10.90 19.90
C THR A 190 2.72 -11.63 21.10
N LEU A 191 3.90 -11.19 21.52
CA LEU A 191 4.67 -11.75 22.63
C LEU A 191 5.03 -10.66 23.63
N PHE A 192 4.87 -10.92 24.93
CA PHE A 192 5.37 -10.04 25.99
C PHE A 192 6.71 -10.60 26.51
N PRO A 193 7.88 -10.00 26.18
CA PRO A 193 9.18 -10.57 26.54
C PRO A 193 9.35 -10.78 28.05
N ARG A 194 8.86 -9.84 28.87
CA ARG A 194 8.92 -9.91 30.33
C ARG A 194 8.16 -11.09 30.93
N SER A 195 7.26 -11.73 30.19
CA SER A 195 6.51 -12.91 30.63
C SER A 195 7.25 -14.20 30.30
N GLU A 196 8.07 -14.23 29.25
CA GLU A 196 8.77 -15.42 28.79
C GLU A 196 10.00 -15.71 29.65
N GLY A 197 9.90 -16.71 30.51
CA GLY A 197 10.93 -17.04 31.50
C GLY A 197 10.76 -16.30 32.83
N ALA A 198 9.63 -15.61 33.03
CA ALA A 198 9.29 -15.06 34.33
C ALA A 198 9.15 -16.18 35.38
N ALA A 199 9.59 -15.92 36.60
CA ALA A 199 9.56 -16.86 37.71
C ALA A 199 9.22 -16.15 39.03
N VAL A 200 8.70 -16.90 39.99
CA VAL A 200 8.49 -16.41 41.36
C VAL A 200 9.53 -17.07 42.25
N ASP A 201 10.33 -16.25 42.93
CA ASP A 201 11.33 -16.73 43.87
C ASP A 201 10.69 -17.19 45.19
N ALA A 202 11.46 -17.86 46.04
CA ALA A 202 10.95 -18.47 47.28
C ALA A 202 10.38 -17.45 48.29
N ASP A 203 10.80 -16.19 48.19
CA ASP A 203 10.30 -15.07 49.01
C ASP A 203 9.05 -14.39 48.41
N GLY A 204 8.55 -14.87 47.26
CA GLY A 204 7.40 -14.32 46.56
C GLY A 204 7.73 -13.21 45.56
N THR A 205 9.01 -12.86 45.40
CA THR A 205 9.45 -11.86 44.41
C THR A 205 9.26 -12.38 42.99
N VAL A 206 8.65 -11.58 42.11
CA VAL A 206 8.50 -11.92 40.69
C VAL A 206 9.75 -11.44 39.94
N ARG A 207 10.49 -12.36 39.33
CA ARG A 207 11.55 -12.05 38.37
C ARG A 207 10.98 -12.07 36.95
N PRO A 208 11.13 -10.98 36.17
CA PRO A 208 10.66 -10.95 34.79
C PRO A 208 11.56 -11.78 33.87
N GLY A 209 11.01 -12.14 32.71
CA GLY A 209 11.79 -12.60 31.57
C GLY A 209 12.63 -11.49 30.94
N THR A 210 13.56 -11.89 30.08
CA THR A 210 14.49 -11.05 29.31
C THR A 210 14.28 -11.27 27.81
N LEU A 211 14.90 -10.45 26.96
CA LEU A 211 14.92 -10.69 25.51
C LEU A 211 15.58 -12.03 25.18
N ARG A 212 16.61 -12.44 25.92
CA ARG A 212 17.28 -13.75 25.76
C ARG A 212 16.37 -14.93 26.08
N THR A 213 15.53 -14.82 27.11
CA THR A 213 14.57 -15.89 27.44
C THR A 213 13.38 -15.88 26.48
N ALA A 214 12.90 -14.71 26.07
CA ALA A 214 11.87 -14.55 25.07
C ALA A 214 12.27 -15.10 23.69
N ALA A 215 13.54 -14.98 23.30
CA ALA A 215 14.05 -15.53 22.04
C ALA A 215 13.84 -17.05 21.92
N LYS A 216 13.76 -17.79 23.04
CA LYS A 216 13.46 -19.23 23.04
C LYS A 216 12.04 -19.55 22.58
N ARG A 217 11.10 -18.60 22.74
CA ARG A 217 9.72 -18.75 22.29
C ARG A 217 9.61 -18.73 20.75
N LEU A 218 10.56 -18.10 20.06
CA LEU A 218 10.52 -17.90 18.61
C LEU A 218 10.48 -19.22 17.83
N GLU A 219 11.10 -20.29 18.32
CA GLU A 219 11.03 -21.61 17.67
C GLU A 219 9.59 -22.14 17.61
N GLN A 220 8.83 -21.96 18.69
CA GLN A 220 7.43 -22.36 18.73
C GLN A 220 6.55 -21.44 17.88
N VAL A 221 6.87 -20.14 17.84
CA VAL A 221 6.20 -19.16 16.97
C VAL A 221 6.40 -19.54 15.50
N ALA A 222 7.63 -19.85 15.10
CA ALA A 222 7.96 -20.32 13.75
C ALA A 222 7.26 -21.65 13.42
N ALA A 223 7.23 -22.59 14.37
CA ALA A 223 6.55 -23.88 14.19
C ALA A 223 5.03 -23.76 14.01
N MET A 224 4.42 -22.69 14.54
CA MET A 224 3.01 -22.35 14.29
C MET A 224 2.78 -21.69 12.92
N GLY A 225 3.84 -21.38 12.18
CA GLY A 225 3.78 -20.76 10.85
C GLY A 225 3.62 -19.24 10.88
N PHE A 226 4.00 -18.58 11.99
CA PHE A 226 3.95 -17.13 12.08
C PHE A 226 5.10 -16.45 11.35
N ASP A 227 4.78 -15.33 10.71
CA ASP A 227 5.70 -14.52 9.92
C ASP A 227 6.28 -13.33 10.68
N VAL A 228 5.50 -12.77 11.60
CA VAL A 228 5.81 -11.53 12.32
C VAL A 228 5.62 -11.76 13.82
N VAL A 229 6.63 -11.41 14.61
CA VAL A 229 6.49 -11.30 16.07
C VAL A 229 6.35 -9.83 16.45
N HIS A 230 5.22 -9.48 17.02
CA HIS A 230 4.96 -8.15 17.55
C HIS A 230 5.34 -8.08 19.03
N LEU A 231 6.20 -7.12 19.37
CA LEU A 231 6.57 -6.80 20.73
C LEU A 231 5.85 -5.52 21.17
N PRO A 232 5.14 -5.54 22.32
CA PRO A 232 4.77 -4.33 23.04
C PRO A 232 6.02 -3.48 23.34
N PRO A 233 5.86 -2.21 23.77
CA PRO A 233 7.00 -1.35 24.03
C PRO A 233 8.04 -2.02 24.94
N VAL A 234 9.28 -2.04 24.49
CA VAL A 234 10.43 -2.67 25.19
C VAL A 234 11.21 -1.69 26.04
N HIS A 235 10.67 -0.48 26.23
CA HIS A 235 11.32 0.66 26.86
C HIS A 235 11.15 0.70 28.38
N PRO A 236 11.96 1.49 29.12
CA PRO A 236 11.71 1.77 30.53
C PRO A 236 10.27 2.21 30.82
N ILE A 237 9.72 1.76 31.94
CA ILE A 237 8.31 2.02 32.32
C ILE A 237 8.25 2.99 33.51
N GLY A 238 7.43 4.03 33.37
CA GLY A 238 7.20 5.04 34.42
C GLY A 238 6.77 4.45 35.76
N ARG A 239 7.13 5.14 36.84
CA ARG A 239 6.80 4.81 38.23
C ARG A 239 5.70 5.72 38.76
N THR A 240 5.68 6.98 38.36
CA THR A 240 4.65 7.95 38.72
C THR A 240 3.31 7.58 38.08
N GLY A 241 2.28 7.42 38.90
CA GLY A 241 0.93 7.05 38.42
C GLY A 241 0.79 5.61 37.90
N ARG A 242 1.81 4.76 38.09
CA ARG A 242 1.86 3.38 37.59
C ARG A 242 0.63 2.56 38.04
N ARG A 243 0.05 1.79 37.12
CA ARG A 243 -1.00 0.81 37.42
C ARG A 243 -0.47 -0.44 38.07
N GLY A 244 -1.29 -0.96 38.99
CA GLY A 244 -1.10 -2.30 39.53
C GLY A 244 -1.77 -3.38 38.70
N ARG A 245 -1.69 -4.61 39.20
CA ARG A 245 -2.35 -5.78 38.62
C ARG A 245 -3.87 -5.56 38.49
N ASP A 246 -4.47 -6.26 37.53
CA ASP A 246 -5.93 -6.26 37.29
C ASP A 246 -6.54 -4.86 37.11
N GLY A 247 -5.74 -3.90 36.60
CA GLY A 247 -6.18 -2.53 36.35
C GLY A 247 -6.24 -1.63 37.59
N ALA A 248 -5.63 -2.05 38.70
CA ALA A 248 -5.59 -1.24 39.93
C ALA A 248 -5.00 0.16 39.67
N LEU A 249 -5.64 1.19 40.23
CA LEU A 249 -5.21 2.59 40.07
C LEU A 249 -3.84 2.87 40.69
N VAL A 250 -3.41 2.06 41.66
CA VAL A 250 -2.16 2.22 42.41
C VAL A 250 -1.40 0.91 42.37
N ALA A 251 -0.16 0.94 41.90
CA ALA A 251 0.74 -0.21 41.87
C ALA A 251 1.20 -0.62 43.27
N ALA A 252 1.24 -1.93 43.53
CA ALA A 252 1.95 -2.46 44.69
C ALA A 252 3.47 -2.47 44.43
N PRO A 253 4.31 -2.52 45.48
CA PRO A 253 5.75 -2.75 45.31
C PRO A 253 6.01 -3.99 44.45
N GLY A 254 6.79 -3.83 43.38
CA GLY A 254 7.11 -4.92 42.44
C GLY A 254 6.09 -5.14 41.32
N ASP A 255 5.01 -4.36 41.24
CA ASP A 255 4.13 -4.43 40.07
C ASP A 255 4.83 -3.86 38.81
N PRO A 256 4.77 -4.60 37.67
CA PRO A 256 5.55 -4.28 36.49
C PRO A 256 4.94 -3.15 35.63
N GLY A 257 3.72 -2.70 35.94
CA GLY A 257 3.03 -1.63 35.22
C GLY A 257 2.68 -1.95 33.76
N SER A 258 2.19 -0.93 33.06
CA SER A 258 1.86 -0.98 31.64
C SER A 258 3.09 -0.68 30.78
N PRO A 259 3.46 -1.53 29.79
CA PRO A 259 4.54 -1.22 28.85
C PRO A 259 4.31 0.08 28.06
N TRP A 260 3.04 0.47 27.86
CA TRP A 260 2.69 1.72 27.15
C TRP A 260 2.90 2.99 27.99
N ALA A 261 3.24 2.87 29.28
CA ALA A 261 3.68 4.00 30.11
C ALA A 261 5.20 4.25 29.92
N VAL A 262 5.57 4.54 28.67
CA VAL A 262 6.96 4.65 28.20
C VAL A 262 7.68 5.82 28.87
N GLY A 263 8.89 5.57 29.34
CA GLY A 263 9.79 6.57 29.89
C GLY A 263 9.97 6.45 31.39
N ALA A 264 11.23 6.47 31.81
CA ALA A 264 11.65 6.62 33.19
C ALA A 264 13.04 7.28 33.21
N VAL A 265 13.64 7.42 34.40
CA VAL A 265 15.00 7.99 34.53
C VAL A 265 16.05 7.18 33.75
N GLU A 266 15.79 5.90 33.50
CA GLU A 266 16.67 5.01 32.76
C GLU A 266 16.62 5.21 31.23
N GLY A 267 15.64 5.95 30.69
CA GLY A 267 15.53 6.21 29.25
C GLY A 267 14.10 6.32 28.72
N GLY A 268 13.99 6.67 27.44
CA GLY A 268 12.74 6.89 26.72
C GLY A 268 12.49 5.89 25.59
N HIS A 269 11.94 6.38 24.48
CA HIS A 269 11.57 5.58 23.30
C HIS A 269 12.76 4.97 22.53
N ASP A 270 13.98 5.42 22.83
CA ASP A 270 15.25 5.00 22.25
C ASP A 270 16.08 4.13 23.22
N ALA A 271 15.44 3.60 24.27
CA ALA A 271 16.08 2.75 25.27
C ALA A 271 15.43 1.38 25.38
N VAL A 272 16.22 0.38 25.79
CA VAL A 272 15.74 -0.94 26.20
C VAL A 272 15.54 -0.93 27.71
N HIS A 273 14.41 -1.49 28.18
CA HIS A 273 14.11 -1.62 29.60
C HIS A 273 15.21 -2.44 30.29
N PRO A 274 15.83 -1.96 31.40
CA PRO A 274 16.97 -2.63 32.02
C PRO A 274 16.71 -4.08 32.43
N GLU A 275 15.49 -4.40 32.88
CA GLU A 275 15.10 -5.78 33.22
C GLU A 275 14.95 -6.70 32.00
N LEU A 276 14.81 -6.15 30.79
CA LEU A 276 14.76 -6.94 29.54
C LEU A 276 16.14 -7.26 28.98
N GLY A 277 17.16 -6.44 29.30
CA GLY A 277 18.53 -6.61 28.85
C GLY A 277 19.12 -5.33 28.25
N THR A 278 20.03 -5.49 27.30
CA THR A 278 20.69 -4.40 26.56
C THR A 278 20.29 -4.39 25.08
N PHE A 279 20.81 -3.43 24.31
CA PHE A 279 20.72 -3.46 22.85
C PHE A 279 21.35 -4.73 22.24
N ASP A 280 22.47 -5.24 22.77
CA ASP A 280 23.05 -6.51 22.31
C ASP A 280 22.10 -7.70 22.51
N ASP A 281 21.25 -7.66 23.53
CA ASP A 281 20.22 -8.68 23.76
C ASP A 281 19.03 -8.51 22.81
N PHE A 282 18.70 -7.27 22.44
CA PHE A 282 17.70 -6.96 21.43
C PHE A 282 18.16 -7.42 20.04
N ASP A 283 19.39 -7.08 19.65
CA ASP A 283 19.99 -7.49 18.37
C ASP A 283 20.02 -9.01 18.24
N ALA A 284 20.39 -9.71 19.31
CA ALA A 284 20.37 -11.17 19.29
C ALA A 284 18.95 -11.76 19.22
N PHE A 285 17.94 -11.08 19.76
CA PHE A 285 16.54 -11.48 19.60
C PHE A 285 16.09 -11.32 18.14
N VAL A 286 16.39 -10.17 17.53
CA VAL A 286 16.09 -9.86 16.13
C VAL A 286 16.82 -10.83 15.19
N GLU A 287 18.12 -11.06 15.42
CA GLU A 287 18.91 -12.03 14.66
C GLU A 287 18.29 -13.43 14.74
N ARG A 288 17.89 -13.87 15.93
CA ARG A 288 17.25 -15.17 16.11
C ARG A 288 15.90 -15.26 15.39
N ALA A 289 15.12 -14.18 15.39
CA ALA A 289 13.85 -14.11 14.65
C ALA A 289 14.10 -14.24 13.15
N HIS A 290 15.05 -13.49 12.59
CA HIS A 290 15.41 -13.55 11.17
C HIS A 290 15.93 -14.93 10.75
N GLN A 291 16.75 -15.60 11.58
CA GLN A 291 17.19 -16.98 11.32
C GLN A 291 16.02 -17.98 11.21
N LEU A 292 14.88 -17.66 11.81
CA LEU A 292 13.66 -18.47 11.78
C LEU A 292 12.65 -17.99 10.72
N GLY A 293 12.99 -16.99 9.91
CA GLY A 293 12.09 -16.39 8.93
C GLY A 293 11.01 -15.50 9.53
N ILE A 294 11.19 -15.02 10.76
CA ILE A 294 10.25 -14.14 11.47
C ILE A 294 10.78 -12.71 11.46
N GLU A 295 9.96 -11.75 11.04
CA GLU A 295 10.24 -10.33 11.17
C GLU A 295 9.81 -9.81 12.55
N VAL A 296 10.56 -8.88 13.12
CA VAL A 296 10.20 -8.22 14.38
C VAL A 296 9.40 -6.95 14.09
N ALA A 297 8.20 -6.86 14.68
CA ALA A 297 7.40 -5.65 14.72
C ALA A 297 7.46 -5.00 16.10
N LEU A 298 7.76 -3.70 16.17
CA LEU A 298 7.82 -2.97 17.43
C LEU A 298 6.64 -2.01 17.58
N ASP A 299 6.08 -1.93 18.79
CA ASP A 299 5.02 -0.99 19.12
C ASP A 299 5.58 0.44 19.22
N LEU A 300 5.07 1.35 18.40
CA LEU A 300 5.38 2.78 18.45
C LEU A 300 4.22 3.52 19.14
N ALA A 301 4.41 3.85 20.41
CA ALA A 301 3.43 4.56 21.21
C ALA A 301 3.90 5.98 21.53
N LEU A 302 3.61 6.94 20.66
CA LEU A 302 3.97 8.36 20.85
C LEU A 302 3.15 9.00 21.98
N GLN A 303 3.57 8.72 23.21
CA GLN A 303 3.03 9.19 24.49
C GLN A 303 4.08 8.92 25.58
N CYS A 304 4.05 9.66 26.67
CA CYS A 304 5.09 9.57 27.69
C CYS A 304 4.49 9.35 29.08
N SER A 305 5.15 8.56 29.91
CA SER A 305 4.92 8.62 31.36
C SER A 305 5.39 9.98 31.91
N PRO A 306 4.93 10.39 33.12
CA PRO A 306 5.44 11.61 33.76
C PRO A 306 6.94 11.57 34.08
N ASP A 307 7.55 10.38 34.07
CA ASP A 307 8.98 10.20 34.37
C ASP A 307 9.85 10.13 33.10
N HIS A 308 9.27 10.29 31.91
CA HIS A 308 10.00 10.28 30.65
C HIS A 308 10.98 11.48 30.57
N PRO A 309 12.22 11.32 30.06
CA PRO A 309 13.20 12.41 29.94
C PRO A 309 12.65 13.67 29.24
N TRP A 310 11.93 13.49 28.12
CA TRP A 310 11.24 14.57 27.42
C TRP A 310 10.33 15.44 28.31
N ALA A 311 9.75 14.93 29.40
CA ALA A 311 8.92 15.74 30.29
C ALA A 311 9.72 16.88 30.97
N GLN A 312 11.03 16.67 31.17
CA GLN A 312 11.95 17.68 31.71
C GLN A 312 12.72 18.42 30.62
N GLU A 313 13.15 17.70 29.58
CA GLU A 313 14.01 18.20 28.52
C GLU A 313 13.23 19.01 27.46
N HIS A 314 11.99 18.60 27.19
CA HIS A 314 11.11 19.14 26.15
C HIS A 314 9.68 19.40 26.69
N PRO A 315 9.51 20.24 27.73
CA PRO A 315 8.19 20.53 28.30
C PRO A 315 7.22 21.14 27.27
N GLU A 316 7.72 21.76 26.20
CA GLU A 316 6.94 22.28 25.08
C GLU A 316 6.22 21.20 24.27
N TRP A 317 6.68 19.94 24.29
CA TRP A 317 5.99 18.83 23.61
C TRP A 317 4.79 18.31 24.40
N PHE A 318 4.42 18.98 25.50
CA PHE A 318 3.28 18.63 26.33
C PHE A 318 2.39 19.84 26.51
N ARG A 319 1.09 19.62 26.60
CA ARG A 319 0.16 20.68 26.99
C ARG A 319 0.50 21.20 28.40
N PRO A 320 0.33 22.49 28.68
CA PRO A 320 0.56 23.02 30.02
C PRO A 320 -0.17 22.22 31.11
N GLY A 321 0.58 21.73 32.10
CA GLY A 321 0.05 20.90 33.19
C GLY A 321 -0.08 19.41 32.88
N SER A 322 0.26 18.96 31.66
CA SER A 322 0.23 17.53 31.28
C SER A 322 1.59 16.84 31.37
N ALA A 323 2.71 17.56 31.52
CA ALA A 323 4.04 16.96 31.76
C ALA A 323 4.28 16.52 33.22
N GLY A 324 3.36 16.82 34.15
CA GLY A 324 3.48 16.54 35.59
C GLY A 324 2.54 15.44 36.08
N PRO A 325 2.31 15.31 37.42
CA PRO A 325 1.41 14.31 37.98
C PRO A 325 0.02 14.39 37.35
N LEU A 326 -0.36 13.32 36.68
CA LEU A 326 -1.62 13.24 35.94
C LEU A 326 -2.80 12.96 36.88
N ALA A 327 -4.02 13.08 36.34
CA ALA A 327 -5.21 12.64 37.07
C ALA A 327 -5.07 11.15 37.46
N PRO A 328 -5.67 10.68 38.58
CA PRO A 328 -5.50 9.32 39.07
C PRO A 328 -5.87 8.20 38.09
N GLN A 329 -6.58 8.52 37.00
CA GLN A 329 -6.92 7.58 35.93
C GLN A 329 -5.97 7.63 34.72
N GLN A 330 -4.86 8.38 34.76
CA GLN A 330 -3.97 8.59 33.63
C GLN A 330 -2.53 8.18 33.99
N GLU A 331 -1.96 7.26 33.21
CA GLU A 331 -0.54 6.85 33.33
C GLU A 331 0.39 7.58 32.35
N VAL A 332 -0.21 8.19 31.32
CA VAL A 332 0.53 8.76 30.20
C VAL A 332 -0.01 10.12 29.79
N SER A 333 0.92 10.96 29.36
CA SER A 333 0.71 12.29 28.84
C SER A 333 0.71 12.23 27.31
N PRO A 334 -0.33 12.75 26.64
CA PRO A 334 -0.31 12.92 25.20
C PRO A 334 0.69 14.02 24.82
N LEU A 335 1.31 13.86 23.66
CA LEU A 335 2.19 14.87 23.08
C LEU A 335 1.37 15.99 22.41
N ASP A 336 1.89 17.21 22.49
CA ASP A 336 1.41 18.38 21.78
C ASP A 336 2.21 18.57 20.48
N PHE A 337 1.54 18.36 19.35
CA PHE A 337 2.15 18.44 18.03
C PHE A 337 2.15 19.86 17.45
N ASP A 338 1.54 20.84 18.14
CA ASP A 338 1.36 22.19 17.61
C ASP A 338 2.38 23.19 18.19
N ALA A 339 2.91 22.92 19.39
CA ALA A 339 3.82 23.83 20.09
C ALA A 339 5.23 23.86 19.47
N ASP A 340 5.80 22.69 19.18
CA ASP A 340 7.07 22.52 18.47
C ASP A 340 6.98 21.33 17.48
N PRO A 341 6.24 21.49 16.36
CA PRO A 341 6.05 20.41 15.39
C PRO A 341 7.35 19.94 14.76
N VAL A 342 8.34 20.82 14.60
CA VAL A 342 9.60 20.50 13.92
C VAL A 342 10.53 19.70 14.83
N GLY A 343 10.72 20.12 16.08
CA GLY A 343 11.57 19.38 17.02
C GLY A 343 10.99 18.00 17.31
N LEU A 344 9.69 17.90 17.58
CA LEU A 344 9.03 16.61 17.81
C LEU A 344 9.12 15.70 16.58
N TYR A 345 8.98 16.26 15.37
CA TYR A 345 9.14 15.50 14.13
C TYR A 345 10.54 14.89 13.98
N VAL A 346 11.57 15.71 14.16
CA VAL A 346 12.98 15.27 14.05
C VAL A 346 13.28 14.17 15.06
N GLU A 347 12.80 14.32 16.29
CA GLU A 347 13.04 13.34 17.35
C GLU A 347 12.31 12.02 17.10
N VAL A 348 11.04 12.05 16.66
CA VAL A 348 10.32 10.82 16.32
C VAL A 348 10.98 10.10 15.13
N LEU A 349 11.49 10.84 14.15
CA LEU A 349 12.24 10.25 13.04
C LEU A 349 13.54 9.61 13.54
N HIS A 350 14.26 10.26 14.45
CA HIS A 350 15.48 9.70 15.06
C HIS A 350 15.19 8.40 15.84
N VAL A 351 14.12 8.38 16.66
CA VAL A 351 13.67 7.17 17.36
C VAL A 351 13.39 6.03 16.38
N LEU A 352 12.68 6.29 15.27
CA LEU A 352 12.42 5.28 14.24
C LEU A 352 13.72 4.77 13.62
N SER A 353 14.62 5.67 13.23
CA SER A 353 15.92 5.31 12.64
C SER A 353 16.73 4.41 13.57
N THR A 354 16.77 4.69 14.88
CA THR A 354 17.45 3.83 15.86
C THR A 354 16.94 2.39 15.78
N TRP A 355 15.64 2.16 15.80
CA TRP A 355 15.08 0.80 15.75
C TRP A 355 15.24 0.14 14.37
N ILE A 356 15.20 0.92 13.28
CA ILE A 356 15.48 0.44 11.93
C ILE A 356 16.94 -0.06 11.82
N ASP A 357 17.89 0.67 12.41
CA ASP A 357 19.30 0.28 12.46
C ASP A 357 19.52 -1.01 13.28
N HIS A 358 18.66 -1.26 14.27
CA HIS A 358 18.59 -2.51 15.04
C HIS A 358 17.71 -3.60 14.36
N GLY A 359 17.39 -3.44 13.07
CA GLY A 359 16.78 -4.47 12.24
C GLY A 359 15.24 -4.55 12.32
N VAL A 360 14.57 -3.62 12.98
CA VAL A 360 13.10 -3.54 12.97
C VAL A 360 12.61 -2.94 11.66
N ARG A 361 11.82 -3.70 10.90
CA ARG A 361 11.23 -3.25 9.62
C ARG A 361 9.70 -3.11 9.65
N ILE A 362 9.10 -3.29 10.82
CA ILE A 362 7.65 -3.17 10.99
C ILE A 362 7.35 -2.41 12.29
N PHE A 363 6.51 -1.38 12.20
CA PHE A 363 6.05 -0.61 13.36
C PHE A 363 4.53 -0.70 13.50
N ARG A 364 4.06 -1.21 14.64
CA ARG A 364 2.65 -1.12 15.02
C ARG A 364 2.46 0.20 15.76
N VAL A 365 1.76 1.15 15.16
CA VAL A 365 1.57 2.48 15.74
C VAL A 365 0.36 2.49 16.66
N HIS A 366 0.56 2.85 17.93
CA HIS A 366 -0.49 2.93 18.94
C HIS A 366 -1.33 4.21 18.80
N SER A 367 -2.64 4.02 18.61
CA SER A 367 -3.65 5.10 18.55
C SER A 367 -3.21 6.29 17.67
N PRO A 368 -2.85 6.07 16.39
CA PRO A 368 -2.40 7.14 15.49
C PRO A 368 -3.47 8.21 15.27
N GLN A 369 -4.75 7.87 15.45
CA GLN A 369 -5.89 8.80 15.38
C GLN A 369 -5.85 9.91 16.45
N GLY A 370 -5.08 9.73 17.52
CA GLY A 370 -4.87 10.76 18.55
C GLY A 370 -3.82 11.80 18.16
N LYS A 371 -3.21 11.69 16.99
CA LYS A 371 -2.12 12.53 16.49
C LYS A 371 -2.53 13.14 15.13
N PRO A 372 -1.96 14.29 14.70
CA PRO A 372 -2.34 14.91 13.44
C PRO A 372 -2.10 13.99 12.24
N VAL A 373 -3.07 13.89 11.33
CA VAL A 373 -2.92 13.07 10.11
C VAL A 373 -1.80 13.60 9.21
N ALA A 374 -1.61 14.92 9.15
CA ALA A 374 -0.55 15.55 8.38
C ALA A 374 0.86 15.18 8.90
N PHE A 375 1.02 15.01 10.22
CA PHE A 375 2.26 14.52 10.81
C PHE A 375 2.60 13.13 10.28
N TRP A 376 1.63 12.21 10.28
CA TRP A 376 1.83 10.87 9.73
C TRP A 376 2.12 10.88 8.23
N GLN A 377 1.42 11.73 7.46
CA GLN A 377 1.67 11.84 6.03
C GLN A 377 3.14 12.17 5.74
N GLN A 378 3.70 13.15 6.45
CA GLN A 378 5.08 13.57 6.28
C GLN A 378 6.06 12.48 6.75
N LEU A 379 5.86 11.95 7.96
CA LEU A 379 6.75 10.95 8.55
C LEU A 379 6.84 9.68 7.70
N LEU A 380 5.70 9.17 7.25
CA LEU A 380 5.64 7.94 6.44
C LEU A 380 6.25 8.14 5.05
N ALA A 381 6.12 9.34 4.46
CA ALA A 381 6.75 9.67 3.20
C ALA A 381 8.28 9.75 3.32
N ASP A 382 8.79 10.38 4.38
CA ASP A 382 10.22 10.52 4.60
C ASP A 382 10.88 9.18 4.94
N VAL A 383 10.27 8.37 5.81
CA VAL A 383 10.77 7.01 6.10
C VAL A 383 10.79 6.18 4.82
N ARG A 384 9.72 6.21 4.00
CA ARG A 384 9.68 5.47 2.73
C ARG A 384 10.76 5.91 1.74
N ALA A 385 11.13 7.20 1.74
CA ALA A 385 12.19 7.69 0.86
C ALA A 385 13.58 7.17 1.23
N ILE A 386 13.79 6.83 2.50
CA ILE A 386 15.06 6.35 3.05
C ILE A 386 15.07 4.81 3.11
N ASP A 387 14.04 4.21 3.70
CA ASP A 387 13.85 2.78 3.95
C ASP A 387 12.48 2.32 3.40
N PRO A 388 12.36 2.08 2.08
CA PRO A 388 11.07 1.77 1.43
C PRO A 388 10.47 0.41 1.84
N ASP A 389 11.23 -0.45 2.53
CA ASP A 389 10.78 -1.74 3.02
C ASP A 389 10.09 -1.68 4.39
N VAL A 390 10.13 -0.53 5.09
CA VAL A 390 9.53 -0.36 6.41
C VAL A 390 8.01 -0.30 6.33
N ILE A 391 7.34 -1.17 7.10
CA ILE A 391 5.89 -1.27 7.18
C ILE A 391 5.38 -0.56 8.43
N PHE A 392 4.28 0.17 8.27
CA PHE A 392 3.55 0.81 9.36
C PHE A 392 2.12 0.30 9.43
N VAL A 393 1.72 -0.16 10.62
CA VAL A 393 0.37 -0.65 10.92
C VAL A 393 -0.33 0.35 11.84
N SER A 394 -1.46 0.91 11.39
CA SER A 394 -2.24 1.82 12.20
C SER A 394 -3.15 1.04 13.15
N ASP A 395 -2.86 1.04 14.45
CA ASP A 395 -3.81 0.50 15.43
C ASP A 395 -4.85 1.53 15.87
N THR A 396 -5.97 1.50 15.16
CA THR A 396 -7.12 2.38 15.41
C THR A 396 -8.14 1.82 16.40
N THR A 397 -7.90 0.64 16.97
CA THR A 397 -8.80 -0.02 17.93
C THR A 397 -8.40 0.23 19.39
N SER A 398 -7.14 0.61 19.63
CA SER A 398 -6.68 1.00 20.96
C SER A 398 -7.18 2.39 21.36
N GLY A 399 -7.65 2.52 22.61
CA GLY A 399 -8.15 3.77 23.17
C GLY A 399 -9.53 4.17 22.63
N ALA A 400 -9.69 5.44 22.24
CA ALA A 400 -10.89 5.87 21.53
C ALA A 400 -10.82 5.37 20.09
N ALA A 401 -11.64 4.35 19.77
CA ALA A 401 -11.68 3.75 18.46
C ALA A 401 -11.93 4.80 17.37
N ALA A 402 -11.11 4.77 16.30
CA ALA A 402 -11.28 5.71 15.22
C ALA A 402 -12.55 5.41 14.42
N GLY A 403 -13.27 6.45 14.00
CA GLY A 403 -14.37 6.31 13.05
C GLY A 403 -13.87 5.97 11.63
N PRO A 404 -14.73 5.46 10.74
CA PRO A 404 -14.33 5.01 9.39
C PRO A 404 -13.61 6.06 8.54
N ALA A 405 -13.96 7.34 8.70
CA ALA A 405 -13.32 8.44 7.97
C ALA A 405 -11.84 8.62 8.38
N MET A 406 -11.56 8.52 9.69
CA MET A 406 -10.20 8.65 10.21
C MET A 406 -9.34 7.43 9.84
N THR A 407 -9.87 6.21 9.98
CA THR A 407 -9.14 5.00 9.54
C THR A 407 -8.80 5.08 8.06
N ARG A 408 -9.74 5.52 7.22
CA ARG A 408 -9.49 5.70 5.78
C ARG A 408 -8.46 6.80 5.52
N ALA A 409 -8.50 7.91 6.25
CA ALA A 409 -7.51 8.99 6.10
C ALA A 409 -6.09 8.50 6.40
N LEU A 410 -5.90 7.75 7.50
CA LEU A 410 -4.61 7.18 7.88
C LEU A 410 -4.08 6.20 6.82
N ALA A 411 -4.93 5.30 6.33
CA ALA A 411 -4.58 4.42 5.22
C ALA A 411 -4.21 5.21 3.96
N THR A 412 -4.99 6.24 3.59
CA THR A 412 -4.74 7.09 2.43
C THR A 412 -3.40 7.81 2.49
N VAL A 413 -3.01 8.35 3.66
CA VAL A 413 -1.79 9.17 3.76
C VAL A 413 -0.49 8.38 3.83
N GLY A 414 -0.52 7.09 4.17
CA GLY A 414 0.72 6.30 4.13
C GLY A 414 0.69 4.96 4.83
N PHE A 415 -0.19 4.74 5.82
CA PHE A 415 -0.20 3.47 6.56
C PHE A 415 -0.45 2.27 5.64
N HIS A 416 0.34 1.21 5.82
CA HIS A 416 0.33 0.02 4.96
C HIS A 416 -0.83 -0.89 5.35
N GLN A 417 -1.02 -1.07 6.65
CA GLN A 417 -2.09 -1.89 7.23
C GLN A 417 -2.87 -1.08 8.26
N SER A 418 -4.13 -1.48 8.48
CA SER A 418 -4.98 -0.93 9.52
C SER A 418 -5.63 -2.04 10.32
N THR A 419 -5.62 -1.92 11.65
CA THR A 419 -6.46 -2.77 12.48
C THR A 419 -7.93 -2.46 12.17
N THR A 420 -8.74 -3.50 12.11
CA THR A 420 -10.18 -3.39 11.83
C THR A 420 -10.96 -3.90 13.03
N SER A 421 -12.19 -3.42 13.21
CA SER A 421 -13.09 -3.88 14.28
C SER A 421 -13.69 -5.26 14.01
N LEU A 422 -12.93 -6.19 13.39
CA LEU A 422 -13.27 -7.60 13.29
C LEU A 422 -13.17 -8.27 14.67
N MET A 423 -13.82 -7.69 15.69
CA MET A 423 -14.38 -8.50 16.75
C MET A 423 -15.56 -9.23 16.11
N VAL A 424 -15.29 -10.44 15.62
CA VAL A 424 -16.34 -11.41 15.38
C VAL A 424 -17.00 -11.62 16.74
N HIS A 425 -18.15 -10.97 16.94
CA HIS A 425 -19.08 -11.41 17.98
C HIS A 425 -19.57 -12.79 17.52
N GLU A 426 -18.89 -13.86 17.96
CA GLU A 426 -19.49 -15.20 18.01
C GLU A 426 -20.47 -15.29 19.19
#